data_AF-A0A1S3XG21-F1
#
_entry.id   AF-A0A1S3XG21-F1
#
_cell.length_a   1.000
_cell.length_b   1.000
_cell.length_c   1.000
_cell.angle_alpha   90.00
_cell.angle_beta   90.00
_cell.angle_gamma   90.00
#
_symmetry.space_group_name_H-M   'P 1'
#
loop_
_entity.id
_entity.type
_entity.pdbx_description
1 polymer ?
#
loop_
_entity_poly.entity_id
_entity_poly.type
_entity_poly.pdbx_seq_one_letter_code
_entity_poly.pdbx_strand_id
1 'polypeptide(L)'
;MYYNDNVYPWLDAYTEDVGCGSHVHISLSKNGENVFTASEEPNRYGISKIGELFMAGVLDHLRSICIFTMPILNSYERQRFKSLNSYYLCWGIECKELIVRACCPPGAADIVTNFEITTFDGTANPHLGLACIIIAGINGLRRRLPIPEPVGKLDITHFPSLWG
;
A
#
# COMPACT_ATOMS: atom_id res chain seq x y z
N MET A 1 12.94 21.05 -32.40
CA MET A 1 12.18 22.13 -31.77
C MET A 1 10.79 21.55 -31.53
N TYR A 2 10.57 20.96 -30.35
CA TYR A 2 9.29 20.32 -30.02
C TYR A 2 8.36 21.39 -29.45
N TYR A 3 7.17 21.52 -30.03
CA TYR A 3 6.12 22.40 -29.57
C TYR A 3 5.64 21.94 -28.19
N ASN A 4 5.74 22.85 -27.23
CA ASN A 4 5.30 22.66 -25.86
C ASN A 4 3.82 23.05 -25.77
N ASP A 5 2.95 22.29 -26.42
CA ASP A 5 1.49 22.47 -26.33
C ASP A 5 0.95 21.72 -25.10
N ASN A 6 1.37 22.17 -23.92
CA ASN A 6 0.74 21.75 -22.65
C ASN A 6 -0.65 22.37 -22.61
N VAL A 7 -1.68 21.55 -22.84
CA VAL A 7 -3.11 21.92 -22.81
C VAL A 7 -3.56 22.46 -21.44
N TYR A 8 -2.73 22.31 -20.41
CA TYR A 8 -2.95 22.82 -19.06
C TYR A 8 -1.70 23.56 -18.53
N PRO A 9 -1.53 24.86 -18.83
CA PRO A 9 -0.35 25.65 -18.44
C PRO A 9 -0.11 25.76 -16.93
N TRP A 10 -1.08 25.36 -16.11
CA TRP A 10 -1.04 25.40 -14.65
C TRP A 10 -0.38 24.16 -14.03
N LEU A 11 -0.16 23.09 -14.79
CA LEU A 11 0.52 21.89 -14.29
C LEU A 11 2.03 22.10 -14.09
N ASP A 12 2.63 23.13 -14.71
CA ASP A 12 4.06 23.44 -14.54
C ASP A 12 4.35 24.22 -13.24
N ALA A 13 3.32 24.50 -12.42
CA ALA A 13 3.47 25.06 -11.08
C ALA A 13 3.66 23.94 -10.03
N TYR A 14 4.63 23.05 -10.22
CA TYR A 14 5.03 22.14 -9.15
C TYR A 14 5.72 22.95 -8.06
N THR A 15 5.06 23.10 -6.91
CA THR A 15 5.73 23.54 -5.69
C THR A 15 6.69 22.43 -5.25
N GLU A 16 7.82 22.77 -4.63
CA GLU A 16 8.73 21.78 -4.01
C GLU A 16 8.13 21.13 -2.75
N ASP A 17 6.84 21.37 -2.48
CA ASP A 17 6.14 20.93 -1.28
C ASP A 17 5.64 19.48 -1.40
N VAL A 18 5.44 18.86 -0.24
CA VAL A 18 4.92 17.49 -0.15
C VAL A 18 3.41 17.44 -0.40
N GLY A 19 2.97 16.43 -1.15
CA GLY A 19 1.54 16.19 -1.38
C GLY A 19 0.81 15.60 -0.17
N CYS A 20 -0.51 15.77 -0.12
CA CYS A 20 -1.36 15.24 0.96
C CYS A 20 -1.85 13.82 0.63
N GLY A 21 -1.63 12.86 1.53
CA GLY A 21 -2.16 11.50 1.45
C GLY A 21 -3.10 11.18 2.61
N SER A 22 -3.82 10.06 2.50
CA SER A 22 -4.72 9.55 3.54
C SER A 22 -4.42 8.07 3.79
N HIS A 23 -3.29 7.79 4.44
CA HIS A 23 -2.85 6.41 4.64
C HIS A 23 -3.90 5.58 5.38
N VAL A 24 -4.14 4.36 4.89
CA VAL A 24 -5.13 3.44 5.45
C VAL A 24 -4.41 2.35 6.23
N HIS A 25 -4.64 2.32 7.54
CA HIS A 25 -4.24 1.20 8.38
C HIS A 25 -5.35 0.16 8.42
N ILE A 26 -5.04 -1.09 8.06
CA ILE A 26 -5.98 -2.20 8.07
C ILE A 26 -5.51 -3.32 9.00
N SER A 27 -6.45 -3.80 9.80
CA SER A 27 -6.34 -5.03 10.59
C SER A 27 -7.68 -5.76 10.55
N LEU A 28 -7.65 -7.08 10.76
CA LEU A 28 -8.85 -7.90 10.92
C LEU A 28 -8.95 -8.35 12.37
N SER A 29 -10.18 -8.47 12.87
CA SER A 29 -10.43 -9.04 14.19
C SER A 29 -11.47 -10.15 14.14
N LYS A 30 -11.32 -11.11 15.05
CA LYS A 30 -12.28 -12.18 15.31
C LYS A 30 -12.50 -12.25 16.80
N ASN A 31 -13.76 -12.12 17.23
CA ASN A 31 -14.13 -12.12 18.66
C ASN A 31 -13.37 -11.08 19.50
N GLY A 32 -13.02 -9.93 18.91
CA GLY A 32 -12.27 -8.87 19.59
C GLY A 32 -10.75 -9.02 19.55
N GLU A 33 -10.22 -10.13 19.03
CA GLU A 33 -8.78 -10.37 18.91
C GLU A 33 -8.28 -10.09 17.49
N ASN A 34 -7.12 -9.46 17.37
CA ASN A 34 -6.49 -9.16 16.09
C ASN A 34 -5.97 -10.45 15.46
N VAL A 35 -6.44 -10.76 14.25
CA VAL A 35 -6.06 -11.99 13.54
C VAL A 35 -4.87 -11.80 12.61
N PHE A 36 -4.31 -10.60 12.45
CA PHE A 36 -3.04 -10.41 11.73
C PHE A 36 -1.84 -10.75 12.60
N THR A 37 -1.95 -10.47 13.90
CA THR A 37 -0.97 -10.89 14.90
C THR A 37 -0.99 -12.40 14.99
N ALA A 38 0.17 -13.02 14.80
CA ALA A 38 0.30 -14.46 14.96
C ALA A 38 0.20 -14.82 16.45
N SER A 39 -0.87 -15.54 16.82
CA SER A 39 -0.98 -16.20 18.13
C SER A 39 -0.41 -17.63 18.10
N GLU A 40 -0.50 -18.29 16.93
CA GLU A 40 -0.06 -19.67 16.70
C GLU A 40 0.61 -19.74 15.31
N GLU A 41 1.82 -20.31 15.23
CA GLU A 41 2.62 -20.48 13.99
C GLU A 41 2.85 -19.19 13.17
N PRO A 42 3.52 -18.15 13.73
CA PRO A 42 3.95 -17.00 12.95
C PRO A 42 4.83 -17.42 11.78
N ASN A 43 4.69 -16.72 10.65
CA ASN A 43 5.80 -16.69 9.70
C ASN A 43 7.02 -15.98 10.34
N ARG A 44 8.16 -15.98 9.67
CA ARG A 44 9.40 -15.33 10.17
C ARG A 44 9.30 -13.82 10.42
N TYR A 45 8.15 -13.21 10.10
CA TYR A 45 7.87 -11.79 10.20
C TYR A 45 6.77 -11.47 11.23
N GLY A 46 6.29 -12.46 11.99
CA GLY A 46 5.25 -12.24 13.01
C GLY A 46 3.84 -12.06 12.46
N ILE A 47 3.60 -12.49 11.22
CA ILE A 47 2.29 -12.39 10.54
C ILE A 47 1.60 -13.75 10.61
N SER A 48 0.32 -13.75 10.98
CA SER A 48 -0.50 -14.96 10.98
C SER A 48 -0.77 -15.47 9.56
N LYS A 49 -1.15 -16.74 9.43
CA LYS A 49 -1.53 -17.29 8.11
C LYS A 49 -2.69 -16.54 7.46
N ILE A 50 -3.66 -16.08 8.26
CA ILE A 50 -4.81 -15.31 7.77
C ILE A 50 -4.35 -13.95 7.24
N GLY A 51 -3.44 -13.28 7.96
CA GLY A 51 -2.86 -12.01 7.55
C GLY A 51 -2.10 -12.12 6.23
N GLU A 52 -1.27 -13.16 6.08
CA GLU A 52 -0.54 -13.43 4.83
C GLU A 52 -1.48 -13.57 3.64
N LEU A 53 -2.48 -14.45 3.74
CA LEU A 53 -3.40 -14.75 2.66
C LEU A 53 -4.27 -13.53 2.29
N PHE A 54 -4.71 -12.77 3.29
CA PHE A 54 -5.47 -11.55 3.06
C PHE A 54 -4.62 -10.52 2.32
N MET A 55 -3.41 -10.23 2.81
CA MET A 55 -2.54 -9.22 2.18
C MET A 55 -2.00 -9.66 0.83
N ALA A 56 -1.81 -10.96 0.60
CA ALA A 56 -1.50 -11.48 -0.74
C ALA A 56 -2.59 -11.12 -1.76
N GLY A 57 -3.87 -11.18 -1.37
CA GLY A 57 -4.99 -10.72 -2.21
C GLY A 57 -4.97 -9.21 -2.46
N VAL A 58 -4.68 -8.42 -1.43
CA VAL A 58 -4.55 -6.95 -1.60
C VAL A 58 -3.41 -6.61 -2.58
N LEU A 59 -2.27 -7.28 -2.47
CA LEU A 59 -1.11 -7.08 -3.36
C LEU A 59 -1.41 -7.50 -4.81
N ASP A 60 -2.09 -8.63 -5.00
CA ASP A 60 -2.51 -9.15 -6.33
C ASP A 60 -3.39 -8.13 -7.08
N HIS A 61 -4.23 -7.38 -6.35
CA HIS A 61 -5.16 -6.39 -6.92
C HIS A 61 -4.70 -4.94 -6.75
N LEU A 62 -3.48 -4.69 -6.26
CA LEU A 62 -3.06 -3.36 -5.82
C LEU A 62 -3.21 -2.28 -6.91
N ARG A 63 -2.81 -2.60 -8.14
CA ARG A 63 -2.98 -1.70 -9.30
C ARG A 63 -4.44 -1.36 -9.57
N SER A 64 -5.33 -2.34 -9.47
CA SER A 64 -6.78 -2.16 -9.68
C SER A 64 -7.40 -1.36 -8.54
N ILE A 65 -6.93 -1.57 -7.30
CA ILE A 65 -7.37 -0.80 -6.12
C ILE A 65 -7.03 0.69 -6.30
N CYS A 66 -5.84 1.01 -6.84
CA CYS A 66 -5.41 2.40 -7.06
C CYS A 66 -6.40 3.25 -7.86
N ILE A 67 -7.15 2.66 -8.79
CA ILE A 67 -8.18 3.38 -9.57
C ILE A 67 -9.24 3.99 -8.63
N PHE A 68 -9.53 3.34 -7.51
CA PHE A 68 -10.54 3.77 -6.54
C PHE A 68 -9.96 4.62 -5.40
N THR A 69 -8.68 4.43 -5.08
CA THR A 69 -8.00 5.11 -3.96
C THR A 69 -7.15 6.31 -4.39
N MET A 70 -6.86 6.43 -5.68
CA MET A 70 -6.14 7.54 -6.33
C MET A 70 -6.86 7.90 -7.65
N PRO A 71 -8.11 8.41 -7.60
CA PRO A 71 -9.00 8.43 -8.75
C PRO A 71 -8.71 9.52 -9.80
N ILE A 72 -7.82 10.49 -9.52
CA ILE A 72 -7.56 11.61 -10.43
C ILE A 72 -6.08 11.73 -10.78
N LEU A 73 -5.76 12.42 -11.88
CA LEU A 73 -4.38 12.60 -12.34
C LEU A 73 -3.46 13.20 -11.24
N ASN A 74 -3.96 14.16 -10.48
CA ASN A 74 -3.22 14.80 -9.40
C ASN A 74 -2.81 13.82 -8.26
N SER A 75 -3.59 12.76 -8.04
CA SER A 75 -3.27 11.68 -7.09
C SER A 75 -1.96 10.99 -7.44
N TYR A 76 -1.73 10.78 -8.73
CA TYR A 76 -0.53 10.13 -9.22
C TYR A 76 0.66 11.09 -9.27
N GLU A 77 0.43 12.37 -9.58
CA GLU A 77 1.49 13.40 -9.51
C GLU A 77 2.09 13.53 -8.11
N ARG A 78 1.28 13.40 -7.05
CA ARG A 78 1.76 13.28 -5.65
C ARG A 78 2.77 12.14 -5.48
N GLN A 79 2.60 11.02 -6.18
CA GLN A 79 3.50 9.86 -6.10
C GLN A 79 4.72 9.96 -7.02
N ARG A 80 4.70 10.86 -8.02
CA ARG A 80 5.73 10.96 -9.05
C ARG A 80 6.98 11.72 -8.57
N PHE A 81 6.81 12.72 -7.71
CA PHE A 81 7.90 13.57 -7.24
C PHE A 81 8.36 13.19 -5.85
N LYS A 82 9.53 12.54 -5.72
CA LYS A 82 10.46 12.48 -4.56
C LYS A 82 9.85 12.45 -3.14
N SER A 83 8.57 12.13 -3.03
CA SER A 83 7.86 11.91 -1.79
C SER A 83 8.56 10.68 -1.25
N LEU A 84 9.12 10.81 -0.06
CA LEU A 84 9.89 9.76 0.62
C LEU A 84 9.05 8.49 0.90
N ASN A 85 7.87 8.37 0.30
CA ASN A 85 6.86 7.37 0.54
C ASN A 85 6.35 6.79 -0.79
N SER A 86 6.40 5.47 -0.89
CA SER A 86 5.43 4.65 -1.62
C SER A 86 5.44 4.68 -3.14
N TYR A 87 6.64 4.53 -3.70
CA TYR A 87 6.85 4.51 -5.16
C TYR A 87 6.71 3.11 -5.79
N TYR A 88 7.05 2.07 -5.02
CA TYR A 88 7.17 0.70 -5.52
C TYR A 88 5.96 -0.16 -5.15
N LEU A 89 5.46 -0.92 -6.13
CA LEU A 89 4.33 -1.87 -5.99
C LEU A 89 4.74 -3.14 -5.26
N CYS A 90 5.27 -2.99 -4.06
CA CYS A 90 5.69 -4.07 -3.19
C CYS A 90 5.36 -3.75 -1.73
N TRP A 91 5.67 -4.71 -0.86
CA TRP A 91 5.47 -4.57 0.57
C TRP A 91 6.76 -4.82 1.34
N GLY A 92 6.81 -4.32 2.57
CA GLY A 92 7.94 -4.54 3.45
C GLY A 92 7.62 -4.18 4.89
N ILE A 93 8.50 -4.57 5.79
CA ILE A 93 8.32 -4.41 7.24
C ILE A 93 8.93 -3.09 7.65
N GLU A 94 8.13 -2.22 8.26
CA GLU A 94 8.55 -0.89 8.69
C GLU A 94 9.18 0.00 7.59
N CYS A 95 9.01 -0.36 6.32
CA CYS A 95 9.56 0.37 5.18
C CYS A 95 8.54 1.40 4.68
N LYS A 96 8.75 2.67 5.03
CA LYS A 96 7.85 3.79 4.70
C LYS A 96 7.86 4.16 3.22
N GLU A 97 8.92 3.76 2.53
CA GLU A 97 9.16 3.99 1.11
C GLU A 97 8.31 3.08 0.21
N LEU A 98 7.58 2.10 0.78
CA LEU A 98 6.78 1.12 0.05
C LEU A 98 5.29 1.46 0.09
N ILE A 99 4.53 0.94 -0.88
CA ILE A 99 3.07 1.18 -0.96
C ILE A 99 2.32 0.44 0.13
N VAL A 100 2.79 -0.75 0.50
CA VAL A 100 2.22 -1.54 1.60
C VAL A 100 3.27 -1.75 2.67
N ARG A 101 3.04 -1.23 3.87
CA ARG A 101 3.94 -1.42 5.01
C ARG A 101 3.31 -2.35 6.03
N ALA A 102 3.99 -3.43 6.39
CA ALA A 102 3.65 -4.19 7.58
C ALA A 102 4.12 -3.39 8.80
N CYS A 103 3.18 -3.07 9.70
CA CYS A 103 3.44 -2.24 10.87
C CYS A 103 3.56 -3.09 12.13
N CYS A 104 4.61 -2.82 12.88
CA CYS A 104 4.92 -3.41 14.17
C CYS A 104 4.69 -2.39 15.29
N PRO A 105 4.16 -2.80 16.46
CA PRO A 105 4.04 -1.92 17.62
C PRO A 105 5.42 -1.43 18.09
N PRO A 106 5.51 -0.20 18.65
CA PRO A 106 6.74 0.28 19.27
C PRO A 106 7.27 -0.71 20.32
N GLY A 107 8.51 -1.18 20.13
CA GLY A 107 9.15 -2.14 21.04
C GLY A 107 8.84 -3.62 20.76
N ALA A 108 8.05 -3.95 19.73
CA ALA A 108 7.74 -5.33 19.33
C ALA A 108 7.96 -5.51 17.81
N ALA A 109 9.22 -5.43 17.37
CA ALA A 109 9.58 -5.45 15.94
C ALA A 109 9.32 -6.80 15.24
N ASP A 110 9.09 -7.85 16.01
CA ASP A 110 8.84 -9.22 15.59
C ASP A 110 7.34 -9.54 15.46
N ILE A 111 6.45 -8.58 15.68
CA ILE A 111 5.00 -8.77 15.63
C ILE A 111 4.36 -7.74 14.70
N VAL A 112 3.64 -8.20 13.68
CA VAL A 112 2.84 -7.33 12.82
C VAL A 112 1.41 -7.25 13.36
N THR A 113 0.91 -6.03 13.56
CA THR A 113 -0.47 -5.78 14.05
C THR A 113 -1.39 -5.26 12.97
N ASN A 114 -0.87 -4.56 11.98
CA ASN A 114 -1.66 -4.00 10.89
C ASN A 114 -0.79 -3.83 9.65
N PHE A 115 -1.44 -3.62 8.52
CA PHE A 115 -0.77 -3.14 7.31
C PHE A 115 -1.20 -1.71 7.04
N GLU A 116 -0.30 -0.88 6.53
CA GLU A 116 -0.57 0.47 6.06
C GLU A 116 -0.53 0.48 4.53
N ILE A 117 -1.57 1.00 3.90
CA ILE A 117 -1.66 1.24 2.46
C ILE A 117 -1.59 2.75 2.25
N THR A 118 -0.60 3.19 1.50
CA THR A 118 -0.28 4.62 1.36
C THR A 118 -0.75 5.23 0.03
N THR A 119 -1.19 4.39 -0.92
CA THR A 119 -1.82 4.78 -2.19
C THR A 119 -3.28 5.12 -1.98
N PHE A 120 -3.53 6.13 -1.16
CA PHE A 120 -4.86 6.63 -0.85
C PHE A 120 -4.75 8.12 -0.57
N ASP A 121 -5.65 8.92 -1.12
CA ASP A 121 -5.70 10.37 -0.88
C ASP A 121 -7.12 10.89 -0.66
N GLY A 122 -7.22 12.17 -0.31
CA GLY A 122 -8.48 12.82 0.03
C GLY A 122 -9.46 13.00 -1.12
N THR A 123 -9.09 12.63 -2.35
CA THR A 123 -9.97 12.69 -3.53
C THR A 123 -10.72 11.38 -3.77
N ALA A 124 -10.30 10.30 -3.12
CA ALA A 124 -10.96 9.01 -3.16
C ALA A 124 -12.31 9.02 -2.43
N ASN A 125 -13.25 8.20 -2.92
CA ASN A 125 -14.41 7.85 -2.12
C ASN A 125 -13.98 6.82 -1.06
N PRO A 126 -14.01 7.16 0.24
CA PRO A 126 -13.49 6.29 1.28
C PRO A 126 -14.22 4.95 1.37
N HIS A 127 -15.52 4.94 1.10
CA HIS A 127 -16.32 3.72 1.14
C HIS A 127 -15.93 2.75 0.02
N LEU A 128 -15.74 3.27 -1.19
CA LEU A 128 -15.39 2.45 -2.35
C LEU A 128 -13.95 1.93 -2.24
N GLY A 129 -13.01 2.80 -1.86
CA GLY A 129 -11.62 2.40 -1.66
C GLY A 129 -11.47 1.30 -0.61
N LEU A 130 -12.10 1.46 0.56
CA LEU A 130 -12.08 0.45 1.61
C LEU A 130 -12.78 -0.86 1.19
N ALA A 131 -13.90 -0.78 0.47
CA ALA A 131 -14.59 -1.96 -0.04
C ALA A 131 -13.69 -2.76 -1.02
N CYS A 132 -12.97 -2.08 -1.92
CA CYS A 132 -12.02 -2.71 -2.83
C CYS A 132 -10.89 -3.43 -2.08
N ILE A 133 -10.31 -2.80 -1.06
CA ILE A 133 -9.27 -3.42 -0.22
C ILE A 133 -9.79 -4.68 0.47
N ILE A 134 -10.98 -4.61 1.08
CA ILE A 134 -11.60 -5.74 1.78
C ILE A 134 -11.91 -6.89 0.81
N ILE A 135 -12.50 -6.59 -0.35
CA ILE A 135 -12.85 -7.60 -1.36
C ILE A 135 -11.59 -8.27 -1.92
N ALA A 136 -10.53 -7.51 -2.19
CA ALA A 136 -9.25 -8.04 -2.62
C ALA A 136 -8.64 -8.98 -1.58
N GLY A 137 -8.67 -8.59 -0.29
CA GLY A 137 -8.16 -9.46 0.76
C GLY A 137 -8.99 -10.73 0.97
N ILE A 138 -10.33 -10.64 0.86
CA ILE A 138 -11.20 -11.83 0.84
C ILE A 138 -10.89 -12.73 -0.36
N ASN A 139 -10.56 -12.16 -1.53
CA ASN A 139 -10.14 -12.93 -2.70
C ASN A 139 -8.85 -13.70 -2.41
N GLY A 140 -7.87 -13.08 -1.75
CA GLY A 140 -6.64 -13.72 -1.31
C GLY A 140 -6.88 -14.91 -0.37
N LEU A 141 -7.76 -14.73 0.62
CA LEU A 141 -8.19 -15.80 1.53
C LEU A 141 -8.83 -16.99 0.78
N ARG A 142 -9.76 -16.71 -0.14
CA ARG A 142 -10.47 -17.74 -0.92
C ARG A 142 -9.56 -18.53 -1.84
N ARG A 143 -8.62 -17.84 -2.50
CA ARG A 143 -7.66 -18.43 -3.45
C ARG A 143 -6.42 -19.00 -2.77
N ARG A 144 -6.24 -18.75 -1.48
CA ARG A 144 -5.03 -19.11 -0.70
C ARG A 144 -3.75 -18.60 -1.37
N LEU A 145 -3.75 -17.34 -1.79
CA LEU A 145 -2.60 -16.76 -2.48
C LEU A 145 -1.37 -16.71 -1.58
N PRO A 146 -0.19 -17.10 -2.07
CA PRO A 146 1.05 -16.91 -1.33
C PRO A 146 1.39 -15.41 -1.29
N ILE A 147 1.76 -14.91 -0.12
CA ILE A 147 2.33 -13.55 -0.03
C ILE A 147 3.75 -13.60 -0.62
N PRO A 148 4.13 -12.65 -1.50
CA PRO A 148 5.49 -12.57 -1.98
C PRO A 148 6.44 -12.19 -0.84
N GLU A 149 7.74 -12.42 -1.03
CA GLU A 149 8.74 -11.98 -0.05
C GLU A 149 8.73 -10.45 0.13
N PRO A 150 8.89 -9.95 1.36
CA PRO A 150 8.97 -8.51 1.60
C PRO A 150 10.28 -7.95 1.07
N VAL A 151 10.20 -6.71 0.60
CA VAL A 151 11.35 -5.97 0.11
C VAL A 151 12.00 -5.23 1.28
N GLY A 152 13.31 -5.43 1.44
CA GLY A 152 14.11 -4.67 2.39
C GLY A 152 14.43 -3.27 1.87
N LYS A 153 14.69 -2.33 2.78
CA LYS A 153 14.98 -0.93 2.47
C LYS A 153 16.13 -0.73 1.45
N LEU A 154 17.09 -1.68 1.39
CA LEU A 154 18.25 -1.63 0.50
C LEU A 154 18.01 -2.21 -0.91
N ASP A 155 16.84 -2.83 -1.17
CA ASP A 155 16.57 -3.59 -2.40
C ASP A 155 15.40 -3.04 -3.24
N ILE A 156 14.95 -1.82 -2.91
CA ILE A 156 13.75 -1.23 -3.51
C ILE A 156 13.91 -0.89 -5.00
N THR A 157 15.14 -0.71 -5.50
CA THR A 157 15.40 -0.23 -6.87
C THR A 157 15.11 -1.26 -7.98
N HIS A 158 14.88 -2.52 -7.64
CA HIS A 158 14.63 -3.60 -8.61
C HIS A 158 13.14 -3.87 -8.86
N PHE A 159 12.23 -3.18 -8.16
CA PHE A 159 10.79 -3.44 -8.23
C PHE A 159 10.08 -2.47 -9.19
N PRO A 160 9.00 -2.92 -9.86
CA PRO A 160 8.25 -2.08 -10.79
C PRO A 160 7.58 -0.91 -10.04
N SER A 161 7.69 0.27 -10.64
CA SER A 161 7.00 1.47 -10.16
C SER A 161 5.52 1.44 -10.56
N LEU A 162 4.74 2.39 -10.04
CA LEU A 162 3.38 2.65 -10.54
C LEU A 162 3.35 3.08 -12.04
N TRP A 163 4.49 3.45 -12.62
CA TRP A 163 4.61 4.09 -13.93
C TRP A 163 5.24 3.21 -15.02
N GLY A 164 5.68 2.00 -14.68
CA GLY A 164 6.49 1.13 -15.55
C GLY A 164 7.59 0.47 -14.76
#